data_AF-A0A963I720-F1
#
_entry.id   AF-A0A963I720-F1
#
_cell.length_a   1.000
_cell.length_b   1.000
_cell.length_c   1.000
_cell.angle_alpha   90.00
_cell.angle_beta   90.00
_cell.angle_gamma   90.00
#
_symmetry.space_group_name_H-M   'P 1'
#
loop_
_entity.id
_entity.type
_entity.pdbx_description
1 polymer ?
#
loop_
_entity_poly.entity_id
_entity_poly.type
_entity_poly.pdbx_seq_one_letter_code
_entity_poly.pdbx_strand_id
1 'polypeptide(L)' 'MSTPLMPTPGAGFDQPFELLSACHDRVQRSLDLLRRLQDHLAIHGADGQAQDAARDVLRYFDIAAPLHHDDEERHIFPA' A
#
# COMPACT_ATOMS: atom_id res chain seq x y z
N MET A 1 -4.01 -9.27 15.57
CA MET A 1 -2.55 -9.45 15.40
C MET A 1 -2.25 -9.27 13.94
N SER A 2 -1.66 -8.14 13.55
CA SER A 2 -1.35 -7.86 12.14
C SER A 2 -0.16 -8.70 11.71
N THR A 3 -0.42 -9.67 10.85
CA THR A 3 0.61 -10.48 10.21
C THR A 3 1.52 -9.55 9.40
N PRO A 4 2.85 -9.62 9.55
CA PRO A 4 3.75 -8.93 8.63
C PRO A 4 3.50 -9.53 7.25
N LEU A 5 3.13 -8.69 6.28
CA LEU A 5 2.97 -9.14 4.90
C LEU A 5 4.36 -9.42 4.33
N MET A 6 4.77 -10.68 4.44
CA MET A 6 6.04 -11.18 3.92
C MET A 6 6.26 -10.70 2.49
N PRO A 7 7.49 -10.32 2.11
CA PRO A 7 7.81 -10.06 0.73
C PRO A 7 7.46 -11.28 -0.12
N THR A 8 6.94 -11.03 -1.32
CA THR A 8 6.69 -12.07 -2.32
C THR A 8 7.98 -12.85 -2.59
N PRO A 9 7.93 -14.19 -2.71
CA PRO A 9 9.12 -15.00 -2.99
C PRO A 9 9.77 -14.52 -4.29
N GLY A 10 11.01 -13.99 -4.21
CA GLY A 10 11.78 -13.49 -5.37
C GLY A 10 12.20 -12.02 -5.28
N ALA A 11 11.43 -11.19 -4.57
CA ALA A 11 11.75 -9.77 -4.39
C ALA A 11 12.72 -9.58 -3.20
N GLY A 12 14.00 -9.90 -3.43
CA GLY A 12 15.10 -9.54 -2.53
C GLY A 12 15.73 -8.21 -2.95
N PHE A 13 16.57 -7.62 -2.09
CA PHE A 13 17.33 -6.41 -2.40
C PHE A 13 18.26 -6.57 -3.62
N ASP A 14 18.61 -7.81 -3.99
CA ASP A 14 19.41 -8.14 -5.17
C ASP A 14 18.63 -7.97 -6.50
N GLN A 15 17.31 -7.75 -6.44
CA GLN A 15 16.43 -7.50 -7.59
C GLN A 15 15.57 -6.23 -7.33
N PRO A 16 16.19 -5.04 -7.27
CA PRO A 16 15.55 -3.83 -6.76
C PRO A 16 14.31 -3.41 -7.57
N PHE A 17 14.29 -3.61 -8.88
CA PHE A 17 13.13 -3.30 -9.71
C PHE A 17 11.95 -4.26 -9.51
N GLU A 18 12.20 -5.54 -9.23
CA GLU A 18 11.13 -6.49 -8.90
C GLU A 18 10.50 -6.15 -7.54
N LEU A 19 11.34 -5.74 -6.58
CA LEU A 19 10.88 -5.25 -5.29
C LEU A 19 10.04 -3.96 -5.43
N LEU A 20 10.49 -3.00 -6.25
CA LEU A 20 9.73 -1.79 -6.54
C LEU A 20 8.39 -2.10 -7.21
N SER A 21 8.37 -3.02 -8.19
CA SER A 21 7.13 -3.47 -8.83
C SER A 21 6.15 -4.09 -7.83
N ALA A 22 6.64 -4.95 -6.92
CA ALA A 22 5.80 -5.52 -5.86
C ALA A 22 5.28 -4.45 -4.87
N CYS A 23 6.03 -3.37 -4.65
CA CYS A 23 5.58 -2.20 -3.89
C CYS A 23 4.49 -1.44 -4.66
N HIS A 24 4.63 -1.24 -5.97
CA HIS A 24 3.62 -0.60 -6.82
C HIS A 24 2.31 -1.41 -6.88
N ASP A 25 2.39 -2.74 -6.91
CA ASP A 25 1.22 -3.60 -6.77
C ASP A 25 0.45 -3.35 -5.46
N ARG A 26 1.17 -3.03 -4.36
CA ARG A 26 0.53 -2.64 -3.09
C ARG A 26 -0.13 -1.27 -3.21
N VAL A 27 0.49 -0.30 -3.89
CA VAL A 27 -0.12 1.02 -4.16
C VAL A 27 -1.44 0.84 -4.88
N GLN A 28 -1.45 0.08 -5.98
CA GLN A 28 -2.65 -0.17 -6.79
C GLN A 28 -3.77 -0.80 -5.97
N ARG A 29 -3.46 -1.83 -5.15
CA ARG A 29 -4.46 -2.45 -4.27
C ARG A 29 -5.04 -1.47 -3.24
N SER A 30 -4.21 -0.60 -2.66
CA SER A 30 -4.66 0.41 -1.70
C SER A 30 -5.57 1.48 -2.35
N LEU A 31 -5.24 1.91 -3.57
CA LEU A 31 -6.09 2.82 -4.35
C LEU A 31 -7.42 2.17 -4.75
N ASP A 32 -7.40 0.91 -5.16
CA ASP A 32 -8.62 0.16 -5.46
C ASP A 32 -9.51 -0.02 -4.23
N LEU A 33 -8.92 -0.26 -3.06
CA LEU A 33 -9.66 -0.31 -1.80
C LEU A 33 -10.30 1.04 -1.47
N LEU A 34 -9.57 2.16 -1.64
CA LEU A 34 -10.11 3.50 -1.43
C LEU A 34 -11.27 3.81 -2.38
N ARG A 35 -11.20 3.37 -3.64
CA ARG A 35 -12.31 3.51 -4.60
C ARG A 35 -13.54 2.75 -4.14
N ARG A 36 -13.39 1.47 -3.77
CA ARG A 36 -14.50 0.64 -3.27
C ARG A 36 -15.08 1.16 -1.96
N LEU A 37 -14.25 1.73 -1.10
CA LEU A 37 -14.69 2.37 0.14
C LEU A 37 -15.64 3.54 -0.12
N GLN A 38 -15.34 4.38 -1.13
CA GLN A 38 -16.24 5.49 -1.51
C GLN A 38 -17.61 4.97 -1.94
N ASP A 39 -17.64 3.94 -2.78
CA ASP A 39 -18.89 3.32 -3.24
C ASP A 39 -19.67 2.71 -2.06
N HIS A 40 -18.98 2.02 -1.14
CA HIS A 40 -19.59 1.40 0.04
C HIS A 40 -20.18 2.44 0.99
N LEU A 41 -19.46 3.53 1.25
CA LEU A 41 -19.91 4.62 2.13
C LEU A 41 -21.22 5.24 1.63
N ALA A 42 -21.39 5.38 0.31
CA ALA A 42 -22.59 5.94 -0.28
C ALA A 42 -23.85 5.09 -0.03
N ILE A 43 -23.69 3.76 0.09
CA ILE A 43 -24.81 2.82 0.22
C ILE A 43 -25.05 2.43 1.69
N HIS A 44 -23.97 2.21 2.44
CA HIS A 44 -24.01 1.58 3.77
C HIS A 44 -23.60 2.53 4.90
N GLY A 45 -23.07 3.72 4.57
CA GLY A 45 -22.51 4.63 5.56
C GLY A 45 -21.21 4.10 6.18
N ALA A 46 -20.77 4.73 7.27
CA ALA A 46 -19.53 4.40 7.96
C ALA A 46 -19.68 3.20 8.93
N ASP A 47 -20.14 2.07 8.39
CA ASP A 47 -20.24 0.81 9.12
C ASP A 47 -18.87 0.21 9.48
N GLY A 48 -18.85 -0.93 10.17
CA GLY A 48 -17.60 -1.55 10.61
C GLY A 48 -16.63 -1.86 9.46
N GLN A 49 -17.14 -2.34 8.32
CA GLN A 49 -16.32 -2.65 7.15
C GLN A 49 -15.69 -1.40 6.54
N ALA A 50 -16.47 -0.32 6.43
CA ALA A 50 -15.97 0.96 5.96
C ALA A 50 -14.86 1.52 6.86
N GLN A 51 -15.03 1.39 8.19
CA GLN A 51 -14.04 1.85 9.16
C GLN A 51 -12.75 1.02 9.11
N ASP A 52 -12.85 -0.30 8.94
CA ASP A 52 -11.69 -1.19 8.76
C ASP A 52 -10.94 -0.84 7.47
N ALA A 53 -11.64 -0.73 6.35
CA ALA A 53 -11.06 -0.37 5.06
C ALA A 53 -10.38 1.00 5.10
N ALA A 54 -11.01 1.99 5.74
CA ALA A 54 -10.42 3.32 5.93
C ALA A 54 -9.11 3.26 6.73
N ARG A 55 -9.08 2.48 7.83
CA ARG A 55 -7.84 2.29 8.61
C ARG A 55 -6.72 1.66 7.79
N ASP A 56 -7.04 0.67 6.95
CA ASP A 56 -6.03 0.02 6.12
C ASP A 56 -5.49 0.95 5.02
N VAL A 57 -6.35 1.74 4.37
CA VAL A 57 -5.92 2.76 3.40
C VAL A 57 -5.01 3.78 4.07
N LEU A 58 -5.43 4.35 5.21
CA LEU A 58 -4.63 5.34 5.95
C LEU A 58 -3.29 4.77 6.36
N ARG A 59 -3.27 3.57 6.97
CA ARG A 59 -2.03 2.92 7.40
C ARG A 59 -1.05 2.71 6.24
N TYR A 60 -1.54 2.38 5.04
CA TYR A 60 -0.68 2.24 3.88
C TYR A 60 -0.03 3.57 3.48
N PHE A 61 -0.83 4.63 3.35
CA PHE A 61 -0.34 5.93 2.90
C PHE A 61 0.42 6.72 3.97
N ASP A 62 0.22 6.43 5.25
CA ASP A 62 0.96 7.07 6.35
C ASP A 62 2.35 6.45 6.58
N ILE A 63 2.53 5.18 6.21
CA ILE A 63 3.74 4.41 6.56
C ILE A 63 4.43 3.86 5.32
N ALA A 64 3.74 3.03 4.54
CA ALA A 64 4.38 2.29 3.45
C ALA A 64 4.69 3.17 2.23
N ALA A 65 3.79 4.08 1.87
CA ALA A 65 4.01 4.96 0.73
C ALA A 65 5.19 5.95 0.92
N PRO A 66 5.36 6.61 2.09
CA PRO A 66 6.53 7.45 2.35
C PRO A 66 7.84 6.67 2.32
N LEU A 67 7.88 5.48 2.94
CA LEU A 67 9.09 4.64 2.91
C LEU A 67 9.46 4.22 1.49
N HIS A 68 8.47 3.86 0.68
CA HIS A 68 8.70 3.54 -0.73
C HIS A 68 9.25 4.74 -1.51
N HIS A 69 8.73 5.94 -1.25
CA HIS A 69 9.23 7.15 -1.89
C HIS A 69 10.68 7.47 -1.49
N ASP A 70 10.99 7.35 -0.19
CA ASP A 70 12.35 7.53 0.33
C ASP A 70 13.35 6.56 -0.35
N ASP A 71 12.95 5.31 -0.60
CA ASP A 71 13.77 4.32 -1.30
C ASP A 71 14.05 4.75 -2.76
N GLU A 72 13.03 5.26 -3.46
CA GLU A 72 13.18 5.77 -4.83
C GLU A 72 14.12 6.99 -4.89
N GLU A 73 13.94 7.96 -4.00
CA GLU A 73 14.78 9.17 -3.94
C GLU A 73 16.24 8.85 -3.62
N ARG A 74 16.49 7.91 -2.70
CA ARG A 74 17.84 7.57 -2.26
C ARG A 74 18.60 6.71 -3.26
N HIS A 75 17.91 5.82 -3.97
CA HIS A 75 18.56 4.72 -4.69
C HIS A 75 18.30 4.71 -6.20
N ILE A 76 17.20 5.28 -6.66
CA ILE A 76 16.80 5.26 -8.08
C ILE A 76 16.98 6.61 -8.74
N PHE A 77 16.68 7.70 -8.02
CA PHE A 77 16.75 9.07 -8.53
C PHE A 77 17.74 9.97 -7.75
N PRO A 78 19.00 9.55 -7.51
CA PRO A 78 19.95 10.36 -6.77
C PRO A 78 20.34 11.64 -7.55
N ALA A 79 20.52 12.74 -6.81
CA ALA A 79 20.96 14.05 -7.31
C ALA A 79 22.47 14.12 -7.62
#